data_AF-A0A661H326-F1
#
_entry.id   AF-A0A661H326-F1
#
_cell.length_a   1.000
_cell.length_b   1.000
_cell.length_c   1.000
_cell.angle_alpha   90.00
_cell.angle_beta   90.00
_cell.angle_gamma   90.00
#
_symmetry.space_group_name_H-M   'P 1'
#
loop_
_entity.id
_entity.type
_entity.pdbx_description
1 polymer ?
#
loop_
_entity_poly.entity_id
_entity_poly.type
_entity_poly.pdbx_seq_one_letter_code
_entity_poly.pdbx_strand_id
1 'polypeptide(L)'
;KVVLSQTMTTDDGSSRSQAEVHAGVRQEVIDADADLIADSFRRTIGTWLTEWNFPGAATPHVVRNTEPEEDLATRAERDTKIHALGYNPTDDYIEETYGIGWEKREEPEIEPGLMTTGKGPMPAEFAELNDLLQARTGHREDQQVIADAAALLATQYKGIIGKRVEQLLGFLEETKDIETFQEKITELMAETAPDPAVEAIQKATVVGRLMGMLRGERN
;
A
#
# COMPACT_ATOMS: atom_id res chain seq x y z
N LYS A 1 12.10 27.34 25.06
CA LYS A 1 12.25 26.93 23.65
C LYS A 1 10.93 27.26 22.96
N VAL A 2 10.92 28.18 22.00
CA VAL A 2 9.74 28.45 21.15
C VAL A 2 9.91 27.56 19.91
N VAL A 3 8.94 26.69 19.65
CA VAL A 3 8.99 25.75 18.53
C VAL A 3 7.92 26.20 17.53
N LEU A 4 8.36 26.71 16.38
CA LEU A 4 7.47 27.18 15.30
C LEU A 4 7.31 26.07 14.26
N SER A 5 6.50 25.04 14.55
CA SER A 5 6.14 23.97 13.61
C SER A 5 7.29 23.13 13.01
N GLN A 6 8.55 23.42 13.35
CA GLN A 6 9.75 22.64 13.02
C GLN A 6 10.07 21.70 14.18
N THR A 7 9.63 20.46 14.02
CA THR A 7 10.19 19.31 14.70
C THR A 7 10.72 18.41 13.58
N MET A 8 12.00 18.04 13.60
CA MET A 8 12.79 17.28 12.59
C MET A 8 13.83 18.00 11.71
N THR A 9 13.80 19.32 11.51
CA THR A 9 14.99 20.01 10.93
C THR A 9 16.14 20.14 11.93
N THR A 10 15.88 19.85 13.21
CA THR A 10 16.84 19.99 14.32
C THR A 10 17.06 18.71 15.12
N ASP A 11 16.17 17.72 15.05
CA ASP A 11 16.27 16.44 15.76
C ASP A 11 16.07 15.30 14.76
N ASP A 12 17.05 14.40 14.61
CA ASP A 12 16.99 13.29 13.65
C ASP A 12 16.02 12.19 14.12
N GLY A 13 14.84 12.09 13.49
CA GLY A 13 13.90 10.98 13.65
C GLY A 13 13.61 10.31 12.30
N SER A 14 14.05 9.05 12.11
CA SER A 14 14.06 8.40 10.79
C SER A 14 12.77 7.66 10.39
N SER A 15 11.61 8.01 10.94
CA SER A 15 10.36 7.26 10.69
C SER A 15 9.50 7.87 9.58
N ARG A 16 9.08 7.05 8.63
CA ARG A 16 8.20 7.45 7.51
C ARG A 16 6.87 8.04 7.97
N SER A 17 6.29 7.49 9.04
CA SER A 17 5.02 8.00 9.61
C SER A 17 5.16 9.38 10.25
N GLN A 18 6.35 9.74 10.73
CA GLN A 18 6.60 11.08 11.27
C GLN A 18 6.76 12.09 10.14
N ALA A 19 7.45 11.72 9.05
CA ALA A 19 7.60 12.57 7.86
C ALA A 19 6.25 12.94 7.21
N GLU A 20 5.30 11.99 7.14
CA GLU A 20 3.94 12.26 6.63
C GLU A 20 3.20 13.30 7.48
N VAL A 21 3.30 13.20 8.82
CA VAL A 21 2.71 14.19 9.75
C VAL A 21 3.35 15.57 9.56
N HIS A 22 4.67 15.65 9.39
CA HIS A 22 5.36 16.93 9.17
C HIS A 22 5.00 17.57 7.83
N ALA A 23 4.79 16.77 6.78
CA ALA A 23 4.30 17.29 5.50
C ALA A 23 2.90 17.89 5.64
N GLY A 24 2.01 17.25 6.40
CA GLY A 24 0.68 17.79 6.71
C GLY A 24 0.74 19.11 7.49
N VAL A 25 1.51 19.16 8.58
CA VAL A 25 1.69 20.39 9.38
C VAL A 25 2.32 21.51 8.56
N ARG A 26 3.27 21.19 7.67
CA ARG A 26 3.85 22.16 6.75
C ARG A 26 2.76 22.75 5.83
N GLN A 27 1.91 21.92 5.25
CA GLN A 27 0.84 22.37 4.38
C GLN A 27 -0.14 23.29 5.13
N GLU A 28 -0.57 22.89 6.34
CA GLU A 28 -1.44 23.71 7.18
C GLU A 28 -0.84 25.10 7.49
N VAL A 29 0.47 25.18 7.72
CA VAL A 29 1.16 26.46 7.94
C VAL A 29 1.19 27.30 6.68
N ILE A 30 1.44 26.70 5.51
CA ILE A 30 1.46 27.45 4.25
C ILE A 30 0.05 27.97 3.94
N ASP A 31 -0.99 27.17 4.15
CA ASP A 31 -2.38 27.58 3.96
C ASP A 31 -2.77 28.73 4.89
N ALA A 32 -2.44 28.62 6.19
CA ALA A 32 -2.70 29.67 7.16
C ALA A 32 -1.96 30.98 6.83
N ASP A 33 -0.70 30.90 6.39
CA ASP A 33 0.07 32.07 5.97
C ASP A 33 -0.51 32.70 4.69
N ALA A 34 -0.95 31.87 3.73
CA ALA A 34 -1.59 32.33 2.51
C ALA A 34 -2.89 33.11 2.79
N ASP A 35 -3.72 32.59 3.69
CA ASP A 35 -4.96 33.24 4.15
C ASP A 35 -4.68 34.54 4.90
N LEU A 36 -3.66 34.55 5.78
CA LEU A 36 -3.25 35.74 6.51
C LEU A 36 -2.82 36.87 5.54
N ILE A 37 -2.03 36.53 4.52
CA ILE A 37 -1.59 37.50 3.51
C ILE A 37 -2.78 37.98 2.66
N ALA A 38 -3.68 37.08 2.27
CA ALA A 38 -4.88 37.42 1.53
C ALA A 38 -5.80 38.38 2.30
N ASP A 39 -6.10 38.08 3.55
CA ASP A 39 -6.98 38.87 4.40
C ASP A 39 -6.34 40.21 4.77
N SER A 40 -5.04 40.23 5.09
CA SER A 40 -4.32 41.49 5.36
C SER A 40 -4.29 42.41 4.13
N PHE A 41 -4.08 41.87 2.93
CA PHE A 41 -4.15 42.64 1.69
C PHE A 41 -5.55 43.19 1.45
N ARG A 42 -6.59 42.35 1.62
CA ARG A 42 -8.00 42.76 1.47
C ARG A 42 -8.34 43.91 2.41
N ARG A 43 -8.04 43.79 3.71
CA ARG A 43 -8.39 44.77 4.75
C ARG A 43 -7.64 46.09 4.65
N THR A 44 -6.53 46.13 3.93
CA THR A 44 -5.70 47.33 3.82
C THR A 44 -5.81 47.93 2.42
N ILE A 45 -4.84 47.62 1.56
CA ILE A 45 -4.66 48.22 0.25
C ILE A 45 -5.82 47.86 -0.69
N GLY A 46 -6.33 46.62 -0.59
CA GLY A 46 -7.46 46.16 -1.41
C GLY A 46 -8.70 47.03 -1.22
N THR A 47 -9.13 47.24 0.03
CA THR A 47 -10.30 48.10 0.33
C THR A 47 -10.05 49.53 -0.12
N TRP A 48 -8.88 50.12 0.19
CA TRP A 48 -8.59 51.51 -0.16
C TRP A 48 -8.58 51.76 -1.67
N LEU A 49 -7.94 50.88 -2.44
CA LEU A 49 -7.92 51.00 -3.90
C LEU A 49 -9.31 50.80 -4.50
N THR A 50 -10.11 49.90 -3.93
CA THR A 50 -11.48 49.66 -4.41
C THR A 50 -12.35 50.89 -4.15
N GLU A 51 -12.32 51.44 -2.94
CA GLU A 51 -13.10 52.63 -2.59
C GLU A 51 -12.68 53.86 -3.38
N TRP A 52 -11.38 54.01 -3.65
CA TRP A 52 -10.84 55.13 -4.42
C TRP A 52 -11.27 55.09 -5.89
N ASN A 53 -11.20 53.91 -6.53
CA ASN A 53 -11.50 53.78 -7.96
C ASN A 53 -12.99 53.51 -8.23
N PHE A 54 -13.66 52.79 -7.33
CA PHE A 54 -15.05 52.31 -7.48
C PHE A 54 -15.81 52.42 -6.15
N PRO A 55 -16.28 53.63 -5.79
CA PRO A 55 -17.03 53.83 -4.55
C PRO A 55 -18.28 52.93 -4.47
N GLY A 56 -18.41 52.16 -3.39
CA GLY A 56 -19.53 51.25 -3.16
C GLY A 56 -19.40 49.85 -3.80
N ALA A 57 -18.30 49.56 -4.50
CA ALA A 57 -18.02 48.21 -4.99
C ALA A 57 -17.49 47.30 -3.88
N ALA A 58 -17.77 46.00 -3.98
CA ALA A 58 -17.21 45.00 -3.08
C ALA A 58 -15.70 44.86 -3.31
N THR A 59 -14.92 44.85 -2.22
CA THR A 59 -13.46 44.63 -2.29
C THR A 59 -13.16 43.24 -2.86
N PRO A 60 -12.26 43.13 -3.85
CA PRO A 60 -11.88 41.83 -4.41
C PRO A 60 -11.25 40.94 -3.36
N HIS A 61 -11.56 39.65 -3.44
CA HIS A 61 -10.96 38.62 -2.60
C HIS A 61 -9.88 37.89 -3.39
N VAL A 62 -8.63 37.98 -2.92
CA VAL A 62 -7.50 37.28 -3.52
C VAL A 62 -7.26 36.01 -2.71
N VAL A 63 -7.44 34.85 -3.32
CA VAL A 63 -7.09 33.56 -2.72
C VAL A 63 -5.88 33.01 -3.45
N ARG A 64 -4.95 32.40 -2.71
CA ARG A 64 -3.83 31.66 -3.29
C ARG A 64 -4.19 30.19 -3.26
N ASN A 65 -4.10 29.54 -4.42
CA ASN A 65 -4.18 28.09 -4.44
C ASN A 65 -2.86 27.52 -3.94
N THR A 66 -2.90 26.94 -2.75
CA THR A 66 -1.74 26.35 -2.08
C THR A 66 -1.85 24.83 -2.02
N GLU A 67 -2.98 24.27 -2.46
CA GLU A 67 -3.17 22.83 -2.48
C GLU A 67 -2.09 22.19 -3.37
N PRO A 68 -1.45 21.11 -2.91
CA PRO A 68 -0.53 20.37 -3.75
C PRO A 68 -1.27 19.90 -4.99
N GLU A 69 -0.66 20.07 -6.18
CA GLU A 69 -1.22 19.56 -7.43
C GLU A 69 -1.61 18.10 -7.23
N GLU A 70 -2.90 17.77 -7.44
CA GLU A 70 -3.37 16.41 -7.30
C GLU A 70 -2.52 15.49 -8.16
N ASP A 71 -2.05 14.38 -7.58
CA ASP A 71 -1.26 13.40 -8.30
C ASP A 71 -2.06 12.85 -9.49
N LEU A 72 -1.66 13.27 -10.68
CA LEU A 72 -2.28 12.88 -11.94
C LEU A 72 -2.27 11.35 -12.12
N ALA A 73 -1.31 10.63 -11.51
CA ALA A 73 -1.28 9.17 -11.54
C ALA A 73 -2.45 8.57 -10.72
N THR A 74 -2.69 9.08 -9.52
CA THR A 74 -3.81 8.64 -8.68
C THR A 74 -5.16 8.95 -9.34
N ARG A 75 -5.28 10.11 -10.03
CA ARG A 75 -6.46 10.45 -10.82
C ARG A 75 -6.65 9.52 -12.03
N ALA A 76 -5.58 9.19 -12.77
CA ALA A 76 -5.64 8.26 -13.89
C ALA A 76 -6.04 6.83 -13.45
N GLU A 77 -5.56 6.38 -12.28
CA GLU A 77 -5.99 5.11 -11.69
C GLU A 77 -7.49 5.11 -11.33
N ARG A 78 -8.00 6.24 -10.81
CA ARG A 78 -9.43 6.41 -10.54
C ARG A 78 -10.23 6.36 -11.83
N ASP A 79 -9.80 7.05 -12.88
CA ASP A 79 -10.47 7.07 -14.17
C ASP A 79 -10.48 5.67 -14.80
N THR A 80 -9.41 4.88 -14.64
CA THR A 80 -9.37 3.46 -15.04
C THR A 80 -10.42 2.62 -14.30
N LYS A 81 -10.61 2.85 -12.99
CA LYS A 81 -11.65 2.18 -12.19
C LYS A 81 -13.05 2.62 -12.61
N ILE A 82 -13.26 3.90 -12.92
CA ILE A 82 -14.53 4.45 -13.40
C ILE A 82 -14.89 3.86 -14.78
N HIS A 83 -13.90 3.72 -15.66
CA HIS A 83 -14.06 3.03 -16.94
C HIS A 83 -14.43 1.54 -16.75
N ALA A 84 -13.80 0.85 -15.81
CA ALA A 84 -14.17 -0.54 -15.47
C ALA A 84 -15.61 -0.67 -14.94
N LEU A 85 -16.20 0.41 -14.40
CA LEU A 85 -17.60 0.48 -13.98
C LEU A 85 -18.57 0.79 -15.14
N GLY A 86 -18.06 1.02 -16.35
CA GLY A 86 -18.86 1.28 -17.55
C GLY A 86 -19.15 2.76 -17.84
N TYR A 87 -18.45 3.69 -17.16
CA TYR A 87 -18.56 5.12 -17.43
C TYR A 87 -17.36 5.62 -18.25
N ASN A 88 -17.63 6.32 -19.34
CA ASN A 88 -16.60 6.93 -20.18
C ASN A 88 -16.43 8.42 -19.82
N PRO A 89 -15.17 8.91 -19.64
CA PRO A 89 -14.92 10.33 -19.48
C PRO A 89 -15.42 11.14 -20.69
N THR A 90 -15.98 12.32 -20.44
CA THR A 90 -16.38 13.27 -21.49
C THR A 90 -15.18 14.08 -21.98
N ASP A 91 -15.25 14.58 -23.20
CA ASP A 91 -14.16 15.38 -23.80
C ASP A 91 -13.87 16.64 -22.96
N ASP A 92 -14.93 17.34 -22.52
CA ASP A 92 -14.82 18.49 -21.61
C ASP A 92 -14.07 18.17 -20.30
N TYR A 93 -14.24 16.97 -19.75
CA TYR A 93 -13.57 16.54 -18.51
C TYR A 93 -12.08 16.30 -18.76
N ILE A 94 -11.73 15.71 -19.91
CA ILE A 94 -10.34 15.43 -20.26
C ILE A 94 -9.59 16.74 -20.53
N GLU A 95 -10.22 17.70 -21.21
CA GLU A 95 -9.62 19.01 -21.48
C GLU A 95 -9.40 19.83 -20.20
N GLU A 96 -10.36 19.83 -19.28
CA GLU A 96 -10.23 20.53 -18.00
C GLU A 96 -9.20 19.85 -17.07
N THR A 97 -9.15 18.52 -17.08
CA THR A 97 -8.33 17.74 -16.13
C THR A 97 -6.90 17.53 -16.60
N TYR A 98 -6.70 17.27 -17.90
CA TYR A 98 -5.41 16.90 -18.49
C TYR A 98 -4.91 17.88 -19.57
N GLY A 99 -5.67 18.94 -19.85
CA GLY A 99 -5.31 19.99 -20.80
C GLY A 99 -5.74 19.71 -22.25
N ILE A 100 -5.49 20.68 -23.13
CA ILE A 100 -5.78 20.61 -24.56
C ILE A 100 -4.78 19.71 -25.28
N GLY A 101 -5.26 18.69 -26.01
CA GLY A 101 -4.43 17.78 -26.82
C GLY A 101 -4.82 16.31 -26.80
N TRP A 102 -5.91 15.94 -26.12
CA TRP A 102 -6.40 14.57 -26.05
C TRP A 102 -7.55 14.37 -27.03
N GLU A 103 -7.40 13.41 -27.94
CA GLU A 103 -8.48 12.97 -28.82
C GLU A 103 -9.10 11.68 -28.27
N LYS A 104 -10.43 11.60 -28.31
CA LYS A 104 -11.14 10.38 -27.95
C LYS A 104 -10.71 9.25 -28.90
N ARG A 105 -10.12 8.20 -28.34
CA ARG A 105 -9.83 6.97 -29.10
C ARG A 105 -11.15 6.43 -29.65
N GLU A 106 -11.21 6.15 -30.95
CA GLU A 106 -12.32 5.40 -31.53
C GLU A 106 -12.48 4.10 -30.73
N GLU A 107 -13.69 3.89 -30.22
CA GLU A 107 -14.03 2.75 -29.38
C GLU A 107 -13.65 1.48 -30.15
N PRO A 108 -12.82 0.58 -29.61
CA PRO A 108 -12.57 -0.68 -30.29
C PRO A 108 -13.91 -1.40 -30.37
N GLU A 109 -14.46 -1.50 -31.58
CA GLU A 109 -15.56 -2.42 -31.85
C GLU A 109 -15.11 -3.77 -31.30
N ILE A 110 -15.72 -4.18 -30.18
CA ILE A 110 -15.57 -5.53 -29.69
C ILE A 110 -16.31 -6.38 -30.72
N GLU A 111 -15.59 -6.83 -31.75
CA GLU A 111 -16.08 -7.89 -32.62
C GLU A 111 -16.34 -9.10 -31.72
N PRO A 112 -17.60 -9.53 -31.55
CA PRO A 112 -17.90 -10.66 -30.70
C PRO A 112 -17.57 -11.92 -31.49
N GLY A 113 -16.30 -12.33 -31.48
CA GLY A 113 -15.94 -13.62 -32.06
C GLY A 113 -14.48 -13.85 -32.44
N LEU A 114 -13.53 -13.77 -31.51
CA LEU A 114 -12.26 -14.49 -31.70
C LEU A 114 -11.71 -15.05 -30.38
N MET A 115 -12.41 -16.07 -29.87
CA MET A 115 -11.69 -17.16 -29.21
C MET A 115 -11.06 -18.01 -30.32
N THR A 116 -9.82 -17.70 -30.71
CA THR A 116 -9.02 -18.63 -31.51
C THR A 116 -7.68 -18.87 -30.83
N THR A 117 -7.57 -20.08 -30.28
CA THR A 117 -6.30 -20.76 -30.05
C THR A 117 -5.43 -20.71 -31.32
N GLY A 118 -4.18 -20.25 -31.22
CA GLY A 118 -3.16 -20.61 -32.20
C GLY A 118 -2.16 -19.51 -32.58
N LYS A 119 -0.93 -19.66 -32.05
CA LYS A 119 0.36 -19.39 -32.71
C LYS A 119 0.29 -18.52 -33.98
N GLY A 120 0.43 -17.21 -33.81
CA GLY A 120 1.01 -16.30 -34.81
C GLY A 120 2.27 -15.66 -34.24
N PRO A 121 3.29 -15.32 -35.06
CA PRO A 121 4.46 -14.62 -34.54
C PRO A 121 4.05 -13.19 -34.18
N MET A 122 3.92 -12.92 -32.89
CA MET A 122 3.72 -11.57 -32.37
C MET A 122 5.04 -10.77 -32.52
N PRO A 123 4.98 -9.46 -32.76
CA PRO A 123 6.16 -8.59 -32.76
C PRO A 123 6.90 -8.68 -31.41
N ALA A 124 8.23 -8.65 -31.45
CA ALA A 124 9.12 -8.94 -30.31
C ALA A 124 8.83 -8.11 -29.05
N GLU A 125 8.27 -6.91 -29.19
CA GLU A 125 7.89 -6.02 -28.08
C GLU A 125 6.76 -6.59 -27.19
N PHE A 126 5.94 -7.50 -27.70
CA PHE A 126 4.87 -8.15 -26.92
C PHE A 126 5.31 -9.48 -26.27
N ALA A 127 6.46 -10.03 -26.65
CA ALA A 127 6.99 -11.26 -26.05
C ALA A 127 7.47 -10.99 -24.61
N GLU A 128 8.19 -9.90 -24.39
CA GLU A 128 8.69 -9.52 -23.05
C GLU A 128 7.55 -9.19 -22.08
N LEU A 129 6.45 -8.60 -22.57
CA LEU A 129 5.29 -8.32 -21.74
C LEU A 129 4.60 -9.62 -21.30
N ASN A 130 4.53 -10.62 -22.19
CA ASN A 130 3.97 -11.92 -21.85
C ASN A 130 4.83 -12.68 -20.83
N ASP A 131 6.15 -12.63 -20.98
CA ASP A 131 7.09 -13.24 -20.03
C ASP A 131 7.01 -12.59 -18.64
N LEU A 132 6.89 -11.26 -18.58
CA LEU A 132 6.70 -10.53 -17.32
C LEU A 132 5.34 -10.81 -16.66
N LEU A 133 4.28 -10.94 -17.45
CA LEU A 133 2.96 -11.32 -16.95
C LEU A 133 2.98 -12.75 -16.40
N GLN A 134 3.65 -13.68 -17.10
CA GLN A 134 3.79 -15.06 -16.67
C GLN A 134 4.65 -15.21 -15.41
N ALA A 135 5.73 -14.42 -15.29
CA ALA A 135 6.52 -14.34 -14.07
C ALA A 135 5.70 -13.77 -12.89
N ARG A 136 4.90 -12.72 -13.14
CA ARG A 136 4.03 -12.12 -12.11
C ARG A 136 2.95 -13.10 -11.64
N THR A 137 2.33 -13.86 -12.54
CA THR A 137 1.36 -14.89 -12.16
C THR A 137 2.01 -16.00 -11.35
N GLY A 138 3.19 -16.47 -11.77
CA GLY A 138 3.95 -17.49 -11.02
C GLY A 138 4.34 -17.03 -9.61
N HIS A 139 4.79 -15.79 -9.44
CA HIS A 139 5.11 -15.25 -8.11
C HIS A 139 3.89 -15.12 -7.19
N ARG A 140 2.71 -14.80 -7.74
CA ARG A 140 1.47 -14.72 -6.95
C ARG A 140 1.01 -16.10 -6.49
N GLU A 141 1.08 -17.09 -7.38
CA GLU A 141 0.78 -18.49 -7.04
C GLU A 141 1.73 -19.01 -5.96
N ASP A 142 3.04 -18.72 -6.06
CA ASP A 142 4.03 -19.09 -5.04
C ASP A 142 3.70 -18.50 -3.67
N GLN A 143 3.35 -17.21 -3.62
CA GLN A 143 2.97 -16.55 -2.37
C GLN A 143 1.72 -17.18 -1.74
N GLN A 144 0.75 -17.58 -2.57
CA GLN A 144 -0.45 -18.27 -2.10
C GLN A 144 -0.11 -19.66 -1.55
N VAL A 145 0.74 -20.44 -2.23
CA VAL A 145 1.18 -21.76 -1.76
C VAL A 145 1.92 -21.67 -0.42
N ILE A 146 2.77 -20.65 -0.24
CA ILE A 146 3.46 -20.41 1.04
C ILE A 146 2.45 -20.05 2.14
N ALA A 147 1.47 -19.20 1.85
CA ALA A 147 0.44 -18.81 2.80
C ALA A 147 -0.44 -20.01 3.21
N ASP A 148 -0.85 -20.84 2.24
CA ASP A 148 -1.64 -22.04 2.49
C ASP A 148 -0.87 -23.09 3.30
N ALA A 149 0.42 -23.29 2.98
CA ALA A 149 1.29 -24.17 3.76
C ALA A 149 1.47 -23.67 5.20
N ALA A 150 1.61 -22.37 5.40
CA ALA A 150 1.69 -21.78 6.74
C ALA A 150 0.37 -21.97 7.52
N ALA A 151 -0.78 -21.83 6.87
CA ALA A 151 -2.09 -22.06 7.49
C ALA A 151 -2.31 -23.54 7.87
N LEU A 152 -1.86 -24.47 7.03
CA LEU A 152 -1.90 -25.90 7.34
C LEU A 152 -0.98 -26.26 8.53
N LEU A 153 0.22 -25.69 8.59
CA LEU A 153 1.12 -25.89 9.72
C LEU A 153 0.55 -25.30 11.02
N ALA A 154 -0.04 -24.10 10.93
CA ALA A 154 -0.69 -23.43 12.05
C ALA A 154 -1.89 -24.20 12.59
N THR A 155 -2.60 -24.97 11.76
CA THR A 155 -3.73 -25.82 12.20
C THR A 155 -3.27 -27.17 12.76
N GLN A 156 -2.12 -27.68 12.31
CA GLN A 156 -1.52 -28.93 12.80
C GLN A 156 -0.69 -28.77 14.09
N TYR A 157 -0.62 -27.57 14.68
CA TYR A 157 0.12 -27.31 15.92
C TYR A 157 -0.23 -28.27 17.08
N LYS A 158 -1.49 -28.74 17.15
CA LYS A 158 -1.95 -29.73 18.14
C LYS A 158 -1.21 -31.07 18.02
N GLY A 159 -0.82 -31.49 16.82
CA GLY A 159 -0.05 -32.72 16.61
C GLY A 159 1.43 -32.59 16.97
N ILE A 160 1.98 -31.36 16.88
CA ILE A 160 3.41 -31.07 17.03
C ILE A 160 3.76 -30.70 18.48
N ILE A 161 2.98 -29.80 19.10
CA ILE A 161 3.26 -29.24 20.43
C ILE A 161 2.07 -29.48 21.40
N GLY A 162 0.91 -29.90 20.91
CA GLY A 162 -0.32 -30.02 21.72
C GLY A 162 -0.17 -30.83 23.01
N LYS A 163 0.52 -31.98 22.97
CA LYS A 163 0.80 -32.78 24.19
C LYS A 163 1.64 -32.02 25.24
N ARG A 164 2.61 -31.21 24.80
CA ARG A 164 3.44 -30.39 25.69
C ARG A 164 2.64 -29.21 26.26
N VAL A 165 1.77 -28.61 25.44
CA VAL A 165 0.84 -27.56 25.92
C VAL A 165 -0.13 -28.12 26.95
N GLU A 166 -0.67 -29.32 26.74
CA GLU A 166 -1.53 -30.00 27.72
C GLU A 166 -0.80 -30.30 29.03
N GLN A 167 0.47 -30.75 28.98
CA GLN A 167 1.31 -30.95 30.17
C GLN A 167 1.54 -29.64 30.93
N LEU A 168 1.81 -28.55 30.22
CA LEU A 168 2.00 -27.22 30.81
C LEU A 168 0.70 -26.69 31.44
N LEU A 169 -0.44 -26.84 30.76
CA LEU A 169 -1.75 -26.44 31.27
C LEU A 169 -2.12 -27.24 32.53
N GLY A 170 -1.90 -28.55 32.53
CA GLY A 170 -2.12 -29.40 33.72
C GLY A 170 -1.25 -28.98 34.91
N PHE A 171 0.03 -28.68 34.66
CA PHE A 171 0.94 -28.20 35.71
C PHE A 171 0.53 -26.83 36.26
N LEU A 172 0.07 -25.92 35.39
CA LEU A 172 -0.42 -24.60 35.77
C LEU A 172 -1.70 -24.68 36.62
N GLU A 173 -2.61 -25.60 36.29
CA GLU A 173 -3.83 -25.83 37.07
C GLU A 173 -3.53 -26.37 38.48
N GLU A 174 -2.47 -27.17 38.63
CA GLU A 174 -2.08 -27.80 39.90
C GLU A 174 -1.31 -26.85 40.83
N THR A 175 -0.36 -26.08 40.29
CA THR A 175 0.56 -25.27 41.11
C THR A 175 0.14 -23.81 41.26
N LYS A 176 -0.56 -23.22 40.28
CA LYS A 176 -0.99 -21.80 40.23
C LYS A 176 0.13 -20.76 40.53
N ASP A 177 1.38 -21.19 40.54
CA ASP A 177 2.54 -20.37 40.85
C ASP A 177 3.34 -20.11 39.57
N ILE A 178 3.69 -18.84 39.36
CA ILE A 178 4.23 -18.34 38.10
C ILE A 178 5.72 -18.68 37.99
N GLU A 179 6.45 -18.68 39.11
CA GLU A 179 7.90 -18.92 39.11
C GLU A 179 8.21 -20.39 38.81
N THR A 180 7.52 -21.32 39.49
CA THR A 180 7.64 -22.76 39.21
C THR A 180 7.17 -23.15 37.81
N PHE A 181 6.18 -22.44 37.24
CA PHE A 181 5.76 -22.64 35.86
C PHE A 181 6.85 -22.25 34.84
N GLN A 182 7.58 -21.16 35.07
CA GLN A 182 8.68 -20.74 34.19
C GLN A 182 9.85 -21.73 34.22
N GLU A 183 10.18 -22.27 35.39
CA GLU A 183 11.18 -23.33 35.52
C GLU A 183 10.76 -24.57 34.72
N LYS A 184 9.48 -24.94 34.78
CA LYS A 184 8.96 -26.11 34.07
C LYS A 184 8.96 -25.95 32.55
N ILE A 185 8.68 -24.74 32.04
CA ILE A 185 8.84 -24.42 30.60
C ILE A 185 10.31 -24.63 30.19
N THR A 186 11.23 -24.11 30.98
CA THR A 186 12.67 -24.17 30.67
C THR A 186 13.17 -25.62 30.63
N GLU A 187 12.71 -26.45 31.56
CA GLU A 187 12.99 -27.89 31.59
C GLU A 187 12.39 -28.61 30.36
N LEU A 188 11.13 -28.35 30.03
CA LEU A 188 10.47 -28.96 28.87
C LEU A 188 11.06 -28.52 27.53
N MET A 189 11.64 -27.32 27.46
CA MET A 189 12.38 -26.85 26.28
C MET A 189 13.76 -27.48 26.15
N ALA A 190 14.39 -27.87 27.27
CA ALA A 190 15.66 -28.61 27.25
C ALA A 190 15.49 -30.07 26.79
N GLU A 191 14.27 -30.62 26.90
CA GLU A 191 13.94 -31.97 26.46
C GLU A 191 13.71 -32.06 24.94
N THR A 192 14.37 -33.04 24.30
CA THR A 192 14.35 -33.24 22.84
C THR A 192 12.93 -33.27 22.28
N ALA A 193 12.69 -32.53 21.20
CA ALA A 193 11.38 -32.43 20.56
C ALA A 193 10.82 -33.82 20.19
N PRO A 194 9.49 -34.02 20.27
CA PRO A 194 8.89 -35.31 19.94
C PRO A 194 9.14 -35.68 18.47
N ASP A 195 9.46 -36.95 18.19
CA ASP A 195 9.73 -37.49 16.84
C ASP A 195 8.77 -37.02 15.73
N PRO A 196 7.43 -36.97 15.90
CA PRO A 196 6.53 -36.48 14.85
C PRO A 196 6.75 -35.00 14.49
N ALA A 197 7.20 -34.17 15.43
CA ALA A 197 7.53 -32.77 15.17
C ALA A 197 8.81 -32.66 14.32
N VAL A 198 9.80 -33.51 14.61
CA VAL A 198 11.06 -33.57 13.86
C VAL A 198 10.81 -34.03 12.43
N GLU A 199 9.99 -35.08 12.23
CA GLU A 199 9.61 -35.55 10.90
C GLU A 199 8.86 -34.50 10.07
N ALA A 200 7.95 -33.75 10.70
CA ALA A 200 7.18 -32.71 10.01
C ALA A 200 8.11 -31.59 9.49
N ILE A 201 9.04 -31.13 10.33
CA ILE A 201 10.03 -30.12 9.95
C ILE A 201 11.00 -30.66 8.88
N GLN A 202 11.44 -31.92 8.98
CA GLN A 202 12.27 -32.55 7.98
C GLN A 202 11.57 -32.62 6.61
N LYS A 203 10.32 -33.10 6.57
CA LYS A 203 9.51 -33.18 5.34
C LYS A 203 9.30 -31.79 4.74
N ALA A 204 8.96 -30.79 5.55
CA ALA A 204 8.81 -29.41 5.09
C ALA A 204 10.11 -28.83 4.50
N THR A 205 11.25 -29.10 5.14
CA THR A 205 12.56 -28.64 4.67
C THR A 205 12.96 -29.30 3.35
N VAL A 206 12.68 -30.60 3.19
CA VAL A 206 12.94 -31.34 1.95
C VAL A 206 12.07 -30.83 0.81
N VAL A 207 10.76 -30.64 1.06
CA VAL A 207 9.84 -30.09 0.06
C VAL A 207 10.26 -28.68 -0.35
N GLY A 208 10.61 -27.81 0.60
CA GLY A 208 11.10 -26.46 0.30
C GLY A 208 12.37 -26.47 -0.58
N ARG A 209 13.31 -27.37 -0.31
CA ARG A 209 14.52 -27.54 -1.13
C ARG A 209 14.22 -28.06 -2.53
N LEU A 210 13.32 -29.04 -2.66
CA LEU A 210 12.91 -29.58 -3.97
C LEU A 210 12.20 -28.53 -4.81
N MET A 211 11.29 -27.76 -4.21
CA MET A 211 10.59 -26.65 -4.89
C MET A 211 11.57 -25.56 -5.33
N GLY A 212 12.59 -25.26 -4.51
CA GLY A 212 13.67 -24.33 -4.86
C GLY A 212 14.54 -24.83 -6.03
N MET A 213 14.89 -26.12 -6.05
CA MET A 213 15.69 -26.71 -7.14
C MET A 213 14.93 -26.78 -8.46
N LEU A 214 13.68 -27.24 -8.46
CA LEU A 214 12.82 -27.30 -9.66
C LEU A 214 12.55 -25.92 -10.27
N ARG A 215 12.61 -24.86 -9.45
CA ARG A 215 12.50 -23.48 -9.91
C ARG A 215 13.79 -22.98 -10.58
N GLY A 216 14.95 -23.39 -10.09
CA GLY A 216 16.24 -23.05 -10.70
C GLY A 216 16.42 -23.59 -12.11
N GLU A 217 15.69 -24.65 -12.48
CA GLU A 217 15.71 -25.24 -13.82
C GLU A 217 14.67 -24.64 -14.79
N ARG A 218 13.73 -23.81 -14.32
CA ARG A 218 12.68 -23.16 -15.14
C ARG A 218 13.02 -21.74 -15.61
N ASN A 219 14.17 -21.20 -15.19
CA ASN A 219 14.70 -19.91 -15.63
C ASN A 219 15.74 -20.09 -16.74
#